data_AF-A0A8J6HQ65-F1
#
_entry.id   AF-A0A8J6HQ65-F1
#
_cell.length_a   1.000
_cell.length_b   1.000
_cell.length_c   1.000
_cell.angle_alpha   90.00
_cell.angle_beta   90.00
_cell.angle_gamma   90.00
#
_symmetry.space_group_name_H-M   'P 1'
#
loop_
_entity.id
_entity.type
_entity.pdbx_description
1 polymer ?
#
loop_
_entity_poly.entity_id
_entity_poly.type
_entity_poly.pdbx_seq_one_letter_code
_entity_poly.pdbx_strand_id
1 'polypeptide(L)'
;MHTLKRHGGWKSDNVAEGYVEASVQNKKIIATKIMGSSDTLRSTSNVMVEKPSINLGTASGANFAFTVLLLKNHMVDDVMTVIDLWDISSAGNDVKLRILSESRKINTFVVINTALPLLFVTQMMSSPDNDSEAIFVQHIFDKWCPSQAKFWVFIFKMTMYLAGLAMVAHSYQVIYCTQHIKFQIYMINVLVERLGSDAEDSENLIRNEVYQKQIETKLKMIIDRHCDLIR
;
A
#
# COMPACT_ATOMS: atom_id res chain seq x y z
N MET A 1 8.72 2.89 -56.01
CA MET A 1 9.37 3.30 -54.74
C MET A 1 8.30 4.04 -53.94
N HIS A 2 7.60 3.35 -53.03
CA HIS A 2 6.48 3.91 -52.25
C HIS A 2 6.96 4.30 -50.85
N THR A 3 6.92 5.59 -50.55
CA THR A 3 7.26 6.16 -49.23
C THR A 3 6.06 6.07 -48.30
N LEU A 4 6.16 5.27 -47.24
CA LEU A 4 5.19 5.18 -46.15
C LEU A 4 5.22 6.48 -45.32
N LYS A 5 4.08 7.20 -45.27
CA LYS A 5 3.87 8.34 -44.37
C LYS A 5 3.88 7.85 -42.92
N ARG A 6 4.88 8.28 -42.14
CA ARG A 6 4.87 8.12 -40.68
C ARG A 6 3.84 9.10 -40.10
N HIS A 7 2.71 8.59 -39.61
CA HIS A 7 1.80 9.37 -38.78
C HIS A 7 2.51 9.74 -37.48
N GLY A 8 2.52 11.05 -37.17
CA GLY A 8 3.21 11.60 -36.02
C GLY A 8 2.75 10.92 -34.73
N GLY A 9 3.71 10.39 -33.97
CA GLY A 9 3.46 9.82 -32.65
C GLY A 9 2.86 10.88 -31.74
N TRP A 10 1.64 10.63 -31.29
CA TRP A 10 1.05 11.33 -30.15
C TRP A 10 1.90 11.01 -28.91
N LYS A 11 2.62 11.99 -28.38
CA LYS A 11 3.11 11.94 -27.00
C LYS A 11 1.88 12.10 -26.09
N SER A 12 1.39 11.01 -25.51
CA SER A 12 0.03 10.88 -24.96
C SER A 12 -0.14 11.28 -23.49
N ASP A 13 0.92 11.75 -22.82
CA ASP A 13 0.85 11.91 -21.35
C ASP A 13 -0.05 13.10 -20.96
N ASN A 14 0.03 14.24 -21.67
CA ASN A 14 -0.79 15.41 -21.38
C ASN A 14 -2.27 15.26 -21.76
N VAL A 15 -2.60 14.33 -22.68
CA VAL A 15 -3.99 14.12 -23.11
C VAL A 15 -4.72 13.23 -22.11
N ALA A 16 -4.05 12.20 -21.58
CA ALA A 16 -4.65 11.29 -20.61
C ALA A 16 -4.96 11.99 -19.28
N GLU A 17 -4.07 12.87 -18.80
CA GLU A 17 -4.28 13.63 -17.56
C GLU A 17 -5.54 14.52 -17.63
N GLY A 18 -5.75 15.21 -18.75
CA GLY A 18 -6.93 16.07 -18.94
C GLY A 18 -8.25 15.30 -18.91
N TYR A 19 -8.30 14.07 -19.43
CA TYR A 19 -9.50 13.22 -19.37
C TYR A 19 -9.80 12.71 -17.97
N VAL A 20 -8.76 12.35 -17.21
CA VAL A 20 -8.93 11.89 -15.83
C VAL A 20 -9.43 13.05 -14.96
N GLU A 21 -8.82 14.23 -15.09
CA GLU A 21 -9.18 15.40 -14.29
C GLU A 21 -10.58 15.93 -14.61
N ALA A 22 -10.95 15.98 -15.90
CA ALA A 22 -12.31 16.33 -16.32
C ALA A 22 -13.35 15.31 -15.82
N SER A 23 -13.03 14.02 -15.83
CA SER A 23 -13.91 12.96 -15.31
C SER A 23 -14.11 13.07 -13.80
N VAL A 24 -13.05 13.33 -13.04
CA VAL A 24 -13.11 13.54 -11.58
C VAL A 24 -13.95 14.78 -11.23
N GLN A 25 -13.72 15.91 -11.92
CA GLN A 25 -14.51 17.13 -11.70
C GLN A 25 -15.99 16.92 -12.03
N ASN A 26 -16.30 16.23 -13.13
CA ASN A 26 -17.69 15.94 -13.51
C ASN A 26 -18.39 15.06 -12.46
N LYS A 27 -17.71 14.02 -11.95
CA LYS A 27 -18.22 13.18 -10.86
C LYS A 27 -18.46 13.99 -9.57
N LYS A 28 -17.56 14.93 -9.24
CA LYS A 28 -17.71 15.82 -8.08
C LYS A 28 -18.92 16.75 -8.20
N ILE A 29 -19.15 17.32 -9.38
CA ILE A 29 -20.32 18.17 -9.66
C ILE A 29 -21.61 17.36 -9.51
N ILE A 30 -21.66 16.15 -10.08
CA ILE A 30 -22.82 15.26 -9.98
C ILE A 30 -23.09 14.88 -8.52
N ALA A 31 -22.05 14.48 -7.77
CA ALA A 31 -22.18 14.15 -6.35
C ALA A 31 -22.73 15.34 -5.53
N THR A 32 -22.18 16.53 -5.75
CA THR A 32 -22.65 17.77 -5.08
C THR A 32 -24.11 18.07 -5.41
N LYS A 33 -24.51 17.89 -6.67
CA LYS A 33 -25.89 18.09 -7.13
C LYS A 33 -26.86 17.08 -6.51
N ILE A 34 -26.44 15.83 -6.33
CA ILE A 34 -27.23 14.77 -5.72
C ILE A 34 -27.39 14.99 -4.21
N MET A 35 -26.34 15.44 -3.53
CA MET A 35 -26.39 15.63 -2.07
C MET A 35 -27.31 16.78 -1.63
N GLY A 36 -27.74 17.64 -2.56
CA GLY A 36 -28.55 18.82 -2.28
C GLY A 36 -27.75 19.86 -1.50
N SER A 37 -27.82 21.12 -1.91
CA SER A 37 -27.17 22.25 -1.24
C SER A 37 -27.66 22.40 0.21
N SER A 38 -27.12 21.61 1.13
CA SER A 38 -27.40 21.65 2.56
C SER A 38 -26.26 22.36 3.27
N ASP A 39 -26.01 23.62 2.88
CA ASP A 39 -25.03 24.50 3.53
C ASP A 39 -25.58 25.11 4.84
N THR A 40 -26.53 24.47 5.52
CA THR A 40 -27.07 25.01 6.77
C THR A 40 -27.36 23.89 7.76
N LEU A 41 -26.36 23.60 8.62
CA LEU A 41 -26.39 22.97 9.94
C LEU A 41 -25.27 21.93 10.10
N ARG A 42 -24.08 22.41 10.46
CA ARG A 42 -23.08 21.60 11.14
C ARG A 42 -22.81 22.21 12.51
N SER A 43 -23.67 21.85 13.48
CA SER A 43 -23.31 21.93 14.89
C SER A 43 -22.49 20.68 15.22
N THR A 44 -21.25 20.91 15.60
CA THR A 44 -20.26 19.93 16.05
C THR A 44 -20.75 19.14 17.26
N SER A 45 -20.98 17.84 17.08
CA SER A 45 -20.98 16.85 18.16
C SER A 45 -19.63 16.12 18.15
N ASN A 46 -18.77 16.48 19.10
CA ASN A 46 -17.55 15.76 19.41
C ASN A 46 -17.93 14.38 19.98
N VAL A 47 -17.87 13.34 19.16
CA VAL A 47 -17.85 11.96 19.63
C VAL A 47 -16.39 11.53 19.65
N MET A 48 -15.83 11.46 20.86
CA MET A 48 -14.56 10.78 21.13
C MET A 48 -14.74 9.30 20.77
N VAL A 49 -14.22 8.90 19.62
CA VAL A 49 -14.00 7.50 19.27
C VAL A 49 -12.66 7.09 19.86
N GLU A 50 -12.72 6.31 20.93
CA GLU A 50 -11.56 5.66 21.52
C GLU A 50 -10.96 4.69 20.49
N LYS A 51 -9.71 4.95 20.07
CA LYS A 51 -8.97 4.11 19.11
C LYS A 51 -8.70 2.74 19.74
N PRO A 52 -9.25 1.64 19.21
CA PRO A 52 -8.84 0.32 19.67
C PRO A 52 -7.41 0.05 19.19
N SER A 53 -6.48 -0.12 20.15
CA SER A 53 -5.13 -0.59 19.88
C SER A 53 -5.18 -2.07 19.47
N ILE A 54 -5.11 -2.34 18.17
CA ILE A 54 -5.01 -3.71 17.66
C ILE A 54 -3.60 -4.21 17.98
N ASN A 55 -3.49 -5.04 19.03
CA ASN A 55 -2.30 -5.83 19.31
C ASN A 55 -2.16 -6.92 18.23
N LEU A 56 -1.55 -6.58 17.10
CA LEU A 56 -1.11 -7.52 16.09
C LEU A 56 0.16 -8.25 16.58
N GLY A 57 0.02 -9.03 17.65
CA GLY A 57 1.01 -10.00 18.09
C GLY A 57 1.00 -11.24 17.18
N THR A 58 2.08 -11.97 16.93
CA THR A 58 3.40 -12.01 17.60
C THR A 58 4.37 -12.75 16.67
N ALA A 59 5.66 -12.42 16.78
CA ALA A 59 6.84 -12.98 16.09
C ALA A 59 7.18 -12.45 14.68
N SER A 60 6.25 -12.35 13.73
CA SER A 60 6.60 -11.90 12.36
C SER A 60 6.68 -10.37 12.21
N GLY A 61 5.87 -9.64 13.00
CA GLY A 61 5.85 -8.18 12.96
C GLY A 61 7.13 -7.53 13.48
N ALA A 62 7.89 -8.20 14.36
CA ALA A 62 9.12 -7.67 14.93
C ALA A 62 10.26 -7.56 13.89
N ASN A 63 10.39 -8.54 13.00
CA ASN A 63 11.38 -8.50 11.92
C ASN A 63 11.02 -7.42 10.89
N PHE A 64 9.75 -7.29 10.54
CA PHE A 64 9.27 -6.22 9.65
C PHE A 64 9.45 -4.83 10.29
N ALA A 65 9.12 -4.70 11.57
CA ALA A 65 9.30 -3.48 12.32
C ALA A 65 10.78 -3.08 12.43
N PHE A 66 11.72 -4.01 12.55
CA PHE A 66 13.15 -3.69 12.66
C PHE A 66 13.74 -3.17 11.35
N THR A 67 13.37 -3.75 10.19
CA THR A 67 13.78 -3.24 8.87
C THR A 67 13.11 -1.90 8.54
N VAL A 68 11.84 -1.73 8.93
CA VAL A 68 11.11 -0.47 8.80
C VAL A 68 11.59 0.60 9.78
N LEU A 69 12.08 0.23 10.97
CA LEU A 69 12.66 1.15 11.96
C LEU A 69 14.05 1.64 11.55
N LEU A 70 14.87 0.78 10.96
CA LEU A 70 16.18 1.16 10.42
C LEU A 70 16.07 2.07 9.17
N LEU A 71 14.97 1.93 8.42
CA LEU A 71 14.59 2.83 7.32
C LEU A 71 13.24 3.46 7.63
N LYS A 72 13.16 4.23 8.72
CA LYS A 72 11.98 5.00 9.10
C LYS A 72 11.69 6.04 8.03
N ASN A 73 11.07 5.60 6.94
CA ASN A 73 10.65 6.47 5.86
C ASN A 73 9.36 7.13 6.31
N HIS A 74 9.50 8.42 6.65
CA HIS A 74 8.41 9.39 6.82
C HIS A 74 7.29 9.18 5.77
N MET A 75 7.64 8.76 4.56
CA MET A 75 6.72 8.42 3.48
C MET A 75 5.62 7.40 3.82
N VAL A 76 5.90 6.30 4.52
CA VAL A 76 4.85 5.30 4.82
C VAL A 76 3.91 5.85 5.89
N ASP A 77 4.47 6.48 6.91
CA ASP A 77 3.69 7.12 7.96
C ASP A 77 2.85 8.28 7.38
N ASP A 78 3.40 9.09 6.47
CA ASP A 78 2.66 10.14 5.75
C ASP A 78 1.52 9.56 4.93
N VAL A 79 1.80 8.53 4.11
CA VAL A 79 0.77 7.91 3.27
C VAL A 79 -0.32 7.28 4.15
N MET A 80 0.04 6.61 5.25
CA MET A 80 -0.92 5.97 6.15
C MET A 80 -1.62 6.93 7.10
N THR A 81 -1.07 8.13 7.35
CA THR A 81 -1.75 9.17 8.13
C THR A 81 -2.70 9.99 7.28
N VAL A 82 -2.45 10.10 5.98
CA VAL A 82 -3.36 10.74 5.03
C VAL A 82 -4.58 9.85 4.74
N ILE A 83 -4.39 8.52 4.69
CA ILE A 83 -5.47 7.58 4.41
C ILE A 83 -6.13 7.11 5.72
N ASP A 84 -7.33 7.60 6.01
CA ASP A 84 -8.14 7.11 7.13
C ASP A 84 -8.64 5.67 6.85
N LEU A 85 -7.81 4.69 7.21
CA LEU A 85 -8.05 3.28 6.96
C LEU A 85 -9.20 2.75 7.81
N TRP A 86 -10.13 2.03 7.18
CA TRP A 86 -11.18 1.31 7.91
C TRP A 86 -10.62 0.17 8.74
N ASP A 87 -11.24 -0.02 9.91
CA ASP A 87 -11.02 -1.22 10.70
C ASP A 87 -11.60 -2.44 9.98
N ILE A 88 -10.75 -3.43 9.78
CA ILE A 88 -11.07 -4.73 9.15
C ILE A 88 -12.21 -5.44 9.89
N SER A 89 -12.43 -5.12 11.17
CA SER A 89 -13.54 -5.67 11.96
C SER A 89 -14.93 -5.38 11.36
N SER A 90 -15.08 -4.28 10.63
CA SER A 90 -16.34 -3.83 10.03
C SER A 90 -16.79 -4.65 8.81
N ALA A 91 -15.87 -5.37 8.16
CA ALA A 91 -16.13 -6.03 6.87
C ALA A 91 -17.00 -7.30 6.96
N GLY A 92 -17.31 -7.77 8.17
CA GLY A 92 -17.91 -9.07 8.41
C GLY A 92 -16.90 -10.23 8.37
N ASN A 93 -17.32 -11.40 8.83
CA ASN A 93 -16.39 -12.50 9.13
C ASN A 93 -15.71 -13.08 7.88
N ASP A 94 -16.44 -13.22 6.78
CA ASP A 94 -15.91 -13.85 5.56
C ASP A 94 -14.80 -13.01 4.91
N VAL A 95 -15.03 -11.70 4.81
CA VAL A 95 -14.04 -10.75 4.26
C VAL A 95 -12.82 -10.68 5.15
N LYS A 96 -13.03 -10.64 6.47
CA LYS A 96 -11.94 -10.67 7.46
C LYS A 96 -11.09 -11.93 7.29
N LEU A 97 -11.70 -13.11 7.18
CA LEU A 97 -10.97 -14.37 6.97
C LEU A 97 -10.19 -14.37 5.65
N ARG A 98 -10.77 -13.81 4.58
CA ARG A 98 -10.08 -13.66 3.29
C ARG A 98 -8.87 -12.73 3.40
N ILE A 99 -9.03 -11.56 4.01
CA ILE A 99 -7.93 -10.60 4.24
C ILE A 99 -6.81 -11.24 5.07
N LEU A 100 -7.15 -11.96 6.14
CA LEU A 100 -6.17 -12.65 6.98
C LEU A 100 -5.41 -13.74 6.21
N SER A 101 -6.10 -14.50 5.36
CA SER A 101 -5.49 -15.53 4.52
C SER A 101 -4.52 -14.93 3.50
N GLU A 102 -4.91 -13.85 2.82
CA GLU A 102 -4.04 -13.16 1.87
C GLU A 102 -2.84 -12.49 2.56
N SER A 103 -3.08 -11.81 3.69
CA SER A 103 -2.03 -11.22 4.53
C SER A 103 -0.98 -12.26 4.94
N ARG A 104 -1.42 -13.47 5.32
CA ARG A 104 -0.51 -14.58 5.64
C ARG A 104 0.38 -14.96 4.46
N LYS A 105 -0.18 -15.05 3.25
CA LYS A 105 0.59 -15.38 2.03
C LYS A 105 1.65 -14.31 1.73
N ILE A 106 1.28 -13.03 1.85
CA ILE A 106 2.19 -11.89 1.64
C ILE A 106 3.31 -11.92 2.69
N ASN A 107 2.96 -12.17 3.95
CA ASN A 107 3.94 -12.25 5.01
C ASN A 107 4.96 -13.39 4.78
N THR A 108 4.50 -14.57 4.35
CA THR A 108 5.39 -15.67 3.95
C THR A 108 6.31 -15.25 2.81
N PHE A 109 5.79 -14.56 1.78
CA PHE A 109 6.59 -14.03 0.68
C PHE A 109 7.66 -13.04 1.16
N VAL A 110 7.31 -12.09 2.04
CA VAL A 110 8.24 -11.11 2.61
C VAL A 110 9.37 -11.81 3.36
N VAL A 111 9.05 -12.80 4.19
CA VAL A 111 10.05 -13.58 4.95
C VAL A 111 11.03 -14.28 4.01
N ILE A 112 10.53 -14.99 2.99
CA ILE A 112 11.38 -15.67 2.00
C ILE A 112 12.25 -14.66 1.25
N ASN A 113 11.66 -13.55 0.80
CA ASN A 113 12.36 -12.53 0.04
C ASN A 113 13.40 -11.76 0.87
N THR A 114 13.26 -11.72 2.20
CA THR A 114 14.28 -11.15 3.11
C THR A 114 15.40 -12.16 3.35
N ALA A 115 15.04 -13.45 3.50
CA ALA A 115 16.02 -14.52 3.74
C ALA A 115 16.99 -14.69 2.56
N LEU A 116 16.51 -14.57 1.32
CA LEU A 116 17.33 -14.76 0.11
C LEU A 116 18.55 -13.81 0.01
N PRO A 117 18.41 -12.48 0.12
CA PRO A 117 19.55 -11.57 0.17
C PRO A 117 20.51 -11.85 1.32
N LEU A 118 19.98 -12.19 2.51
CA LEU A 118 20.83 -12.53 3.65
C LEU A 118 21.66 -13.78 3.37
N LEU A 119 21.06 -14.83 2.81
CA LEU A 119 21.76 -16.03 2.39
C LEU A 119 22.83 -15.70 1.34
N PHE A 120 22.49 -14.87 0.34
CA PHE A 120 23.44 -14.45 -0.69
C PHE A 120 24.64 -13.70 -0.10
N VAL A 121 24.41 -12.74 0.79
CA VAL A 121 25.50 -12.00 1.45
C VAL A 121 26.33 -12.91 2.36
N THR A 122 25.72 -13.88 3.07
CA THR A 122 26.48 -14.87 3.86
C THR A 122 27.37 -15.77 2.99
N GLN A 123 26.90 -16.16 1.80
CA GLN A 123 27.70 -16.89 0.82
C GLN A 123 28.87 -16.03 0.31
N MET A 124 28.62 -14.76 -0.01
CA MET A 124 29.68 -13.82 -0.40
C MET A 124 30.72 -13.60 0.72
N MET A 125 30.32 -13.65 2.00
CA MET A 125 31.27 -13.55 3.10
C MET A 125 32.20 -14.76 3.19
N SER A 126 31.69 -15.94 2.83
CA SER A 126 32.42 -17.20 2.87
C SER A 126 33.39 -17.40 1.70
N SER A 127 33.42 -16.50 0.70
CA SER A 127 34.32 -16.65 -0.44
C SER A 127 35.78 -16.64 0.02
N PRO A 128 36.58 -17.65 -0.38
CA PRO A 128 37.97 -17.78 0.04
C PRO A 128 38.82 -16.59 -0.44
N ASP A 129 39.92 -16.34 0.26
CA ASP A 129 40.87 -15.24 0.02
C ASP A 129 41.44 -15.16 -1.42
N ASN A 130 41.15 -16.15 -2.27
CA ASN A 130 41.62 -16.23 -3.64
C ASN A 130 40.80 -15.39 -4.63
N ASP A 131 39.64 -14.87 -4.25
CA ASP A 131 38.78 -14.02 -5.10
C ASP A 131 39.17 -12.52 -5.06
N SER A 132 40.47 -12.23 -4.93
CA SER A 132 40.99 -10.85 -4.92
C SER A 132 40.62 -10.06 -6.19
N GLU A 133 40.34 -10.76 -7.30
CA GLU A 133 39.87 -10.16 -8.56
C GLU A 133 38.38 -9.80 -8.53
N ALA A 134 37.55 -10.52 -7.77
CA ALA A 134 36.10 -10.29 -7.72
C ALA A 134 35.74 -9.06 -6.88
N ILE A 135 36.57 -8.70 -5.90
CA ILE A 135 36.32 -7.60 -4.97
C ILE A 135 37.40 -6.53 -5.15
N PHE A 136 37.22 -5.65 -6.14
CA PHE A 136 38.13 -4.52 -6.43
C PHE A 136 38.50 -3.68 -5.19
N VAL A 137 37.57 -3.53 -4.26
CA VAL A 137 37.77 -2.79 -3.00
C VAL A 137 38.85 -3.43 -2.11
N GLN A 138 38.99 -4.76 -2.14
CA GLN A 138 40.04 -5.45 -1.39
C GLN A 138 41.43 -5.04 -1.90
N HIS A 139 41.61 -4.99 -3.22
CA HIS A 139 42.89 -4.56 -3.82
C HIS A 139 43.26 -3.12 -3.45
N ILE A 140 42.26 -2.23 -3.32
CA ILE A 140 42.49 -0.87 -2.83
C ILE A 140 43.00 -0.92 -1.38
N PHE A 141 42.35 -1.67 -0.50
CA PHE A 141 42.78 -1.71 0.90
C PHE A 141 44.15 -2.37 1.10
N ASP A 142 44.46 -3.43 0.35
CA ASP A 142 45.78 -4.07 0.38
C ASP A 142 46.89 -3.14 -0.09
N LYS A 143 46.62 -2.31 -1.11
CA LYS A 143 47.60 -1.36 -1.67
C LYS A 143 47.87 -0.17 -0.75
N TRP A 144 46.82 0.39 -0.13
CA TRP A 144 46.93 1.65 0.62
C TRP A 144 47.16 1.43 2.13
N CYS A 145 46.57 0.39 2.73
CA CYS A 145 46.61 0.12 4.16
C CYS A 145 46.81 -1.38 4.47
N PRO A 146 47.92 -2.00 4.05
CA PRO A 146 48.10 -3.45 4.11
C PRO A 146 47.96 -4.03 5.53
N SER A 147 48.39 -3.29 6.57
CA SER A 147 48.28 -3.79 7.96
C SER A 147 46.85 -3.82 8.49
N GLN A 148 45.92 -3.08 7.87
CA GLN A 148 44.52 -2.95 8.30
C GLN A 148 43.53 -3.47 7.26
N ALA A 149 44.00 -3.95 6.10
CA ALA A 149 43.14 -4.28 4.96
C ALA A 149 42.02 -5.27 5.32
N LYS A 150 42.32 -6.31 6.11
CA LYS A 150 41.32 -7.30 6.59
C LYS A 150 40.18 -6.66 7.38
N PHE A 151 40.49 -5.67 8.23
CA PHE A 151 39.48 -4.95 9.02
C PHE A 151 38.58 -4.10 8.12
N TRP A 152 39.15 -3.38 7.14
CA TRP A 152 38.38 -2.58 6.19
C TRP A 152 37.53 -3.43 5.24
N VAL A 153 38.05 -4.56 4.76
CA VAL A 153 37.28 -5.54 3.98
C VAL A 153 36.13 -6.09 4.81
N PHE A 154 36.35 -6.40 6.09
CA PHE A 154 35.28 -6.84 6.99
C PHE A 154 34.18 -5.79 7.13
N ILE A 155 34.54 -4.52 7.42
CA ILE A 155 33.57 -3.41 7.49
C ILE A 155 32.81 -3.29 6.17
N PHE A 156 33.50 -3.31 5.03
CA PHE A 156 32.88 -3.22 3.72
C PHE A 156 31.88 -4.36 3.49
N LYS A 157 32.25 -5.62 3.79
CA LYS A 157 31.32 -6.75 3.69
C LYS A 157 30.11 -6.60 4.64
N MET A 158 30.27 -6.00 5.83
CA MET A 158 29.13 -5.68 6.71
C MET A 158 28.20 -4.62 6.10
N THR A 159 28.74 -3.64 5.36
CA THR A 159 27.89 -2.67 4.64
C THR A 159 27.04 -3.33 3.54
N MET A 160 27.50 -4.45 2.96
CA MET A 160 26.71 -5.20 1.98
C MET A 160 25.47 -5.87 2.59
N TYR A 161 25.48 -6.24 3.88
CA TYR A 161 24.26 -6.69 4.57
C TYR A 161 23.23 -5.57 4.66
N LEU A 162 23.68 -4.37 5.04
CA LEU A 162 22.82 -3.20 5.12
C LEU A 162 22.25 -2.85 3.73
N ALA A 163 23.08 -2.90 2.69
CA ALA A 163 22.65 -2.67 1.32
C ALA A 163 21.60 -3.70 0.87
N GLY A 164 21.80 -4.99 1.17
CA GLY A 164 20.85 -6.06 0.86
C GLY A 164 19.49 -5.85 1.54
N LEU A 165 19.49 -5.43 2.81
CA LEU A 165 18.26 -5.11 3.54
C LEU A 165 17.58 -3.83 3.01
N ALA A 166 18.36 -2.81 2.68
CA ALA A 166 17.83 -1.56 2.10
C ALA A 166 17.17 -1.81 0.72
N MET A 167 17.75 -2.71 -0.08
CA MET A 167 17.20 -3.08 -1.39
C MET A 167 15.78 -3.65 -1.30
N VAL A 168 15.52 -4.52 -0.32
CA VAL A 168 14.19 -5.14 -0.15
C VAL A 168 13.19 -4.19 0.52
N ALA A 169 13.65 -3.25 1.34
CA ALA A 169 12.79 -2.33 2.10
C ALA A 169 11.82 -1.55 1.19
N HIS A 170 12.30 -0.98 0.09
CA HIS A 170 11.45 -0.22 -0.84
C HIS A 170 10.36 -1.09 -1.50
N SER A 171 10.71 -2.32 -1.89
CA SER A 171 9.73 -3.25 -2.45
C SER A 171 8.63 -3.58 -1.43
N TYR A 172 8.97 -3.67 -0.15
CA TYR A 172 8.01 -3.93 0.92
C TYR A 172 7.09 -2.76 1.18
N GLN A 173 7.56 -1.52 1.04
CA GLN A 173 6.71 -0.33 1.14
C GLN A 173 5.64 -0.33 0.05
N VAL A 174 6.02 -0.63 -1.20
CA VAL A 174 5.08 -0.72 -2.33
C VAL A 174 4.08 -1.85 -2.14
N ILE A 175 4.54 -3.05 -1.74
CA ILE A 175 3.67 -4.19 -1.45
C ILE A 175 2.69 -3.82 -0.34
N TYR A 176 3.17 -3.26 0.77
CA TYR A 176 2.35 -2.89 1.91
C TYR A 176 1.24 -1.89 1.51
N CYS A 177 1.61 -0.79 0.84
CA CYS A 177 0.65 0.21 0.36
C CYS A 177 -0.39 -0.40 -0.59
N THR A 178 0.05 -1.17 -1.58
CA THR A 178 -0.84 -1.80 -2.58
C THR A 178 -1.82 -2.78 -1.92
N GLN A 179 -1.36 -3.55 -0.93
CA GLN A 179 -2.22 -4.51 -0.22
C GLN A 179 -3.24 -3.81 0.67
N HIS A 180 -2.86 -2.72 1.32
CA HIS A 180 -3.80 -1.89 2.07
C HIS A 180 -4.91 -1.33 1.16
N ILE A 181 -4.56 -0.74 0.02
CA ILE A 181 -5.54 -0.23 -0.96
C ILE A 181 -6.45 -1.37 -1.43
N LYS A 182 -5.87 -2.53 -1.77
CA LYS A 182 -6.62 -3.71 -2.19
C LYS A 182 -7.63 -4.18 -1.13
N PHE A 183 -7.25 -4.19 0.15
CA PHE A 183 -8.15 -4.55 1.24
C PHE A 183 -9.26 -3.52 1.45
N GLN A 184 -8.98 -2.22 1.32
CA GLN A 184 -10.02 -1.19 1.33
C GLN A 184 -11.04 -1.39 0.20
N ILE A 185 -10.57 -1.70 -1.01
CA ILE A 185 -11.44 -2.02 -2.16
C ILE A 185 -12.30 -3.27 -1.87
N TYR A 186 -11.73 -4.32 -1.26
CA TYR A 186 -12.52 -5.50 -0.87
C TYR A 186 -13.64 -5.16 0.10
N MET A 187 -13.38 -4.28 1.08
CA MET A 187 -14.42 -3.84 2.02
C MET A 187 -15.51 -3.05 1.32
N ILE A 188 -15.15 -2.09 0.45
CA ILE A 188 -16.11 -1.31 -0.34
C ILE A 188 -16.99 -2.23 -1.20
N ASN A 189 -16.38 -3.17 -1.91
CA ASN A 189 -17.13 -4.10 -2.78
C ASN A 189 -18.18 -4.90 -2.00
N VAL A 190 -17.84 -5.36 -0.79
CA VAL A 190 -18.77 -6.11 0.06
C VAL A 190 -19.91 -5.23 0.57
N LEU A 191 -19.64 -3.96 0.89
CA LEU A 191 -20.70 -3.02 1.27
C LEU A 191 -21.66 -2.74 0.10
N VAL A 192 -21.12 -2.62 -1.11
CA VAL A 192 -21.92 -2.45 -2.34
C VAL A 192 -22.74 -3.69 -2.64
N GLU A 193 -22.19 -4.88 -2.46
CA GLU A 193 -22.92 -6.14 -2.64
C GLU A 193 -24.07 -6.27 -1.62
N ARG A 194 -23.82 -5.92 -0.35
CA ARG A 194 -24.84 -5.93 0.72
C ARG A 194 -25.94 -4.90 0.53
N LEU A 195 -25.72 -3.84 -0.24
CA LEU A 195 -26.79 -2.90 -0.59
C LEU A 195 -27.87 -3.55 -1.46
N GLY A 196 -27.48 -4.48 -2.34
CA GLY A 196 -28.39 -5.15 -3.26
C GLY A 196 -29.02 -6.43 -2.72
N SER A 197 -28.40 -7.08 -1.73
CA SER A 197 -28.86 -8.37 -1.20
C SER A 197 -30.17 -8.29 -0.41
N ASP A 198 -30.48 -7.14 0.19
CA ASP A 198 -31.69 -6.98 1.01
C ASP A 198 -32.97 -6.79 0.16
N ALA A 199 -32.89 -6.88 -1.17
CA ALA A 199 -33.93 -6.47 -2.11
C ALA A 199 -34.86 -7.60 -2.60
N GLU A 200 -34.96 -8.73 -1.90
CA GLU A 200 -35.75 -9.89 -2.34
C GLU A 200 -37.26 -9.59 -2.56
N ASP A 201 -37.81 -8.52 -1.96
CA ASP A 201 -39.19 -8.01 -2.21
C ASP A 201 -39.19 -6.60 -2.84
N SER A 202 -38.58 -6.48 -4.03
CA SER A 202 -38.19 -5.18 -4.61
C SER A 202 -39.31 -4.18 -4.88
N GLU A 203 -40.54 -4.61 -5.20
CA GLU A 203 -41.63 -3.70 -5.57
C GLU A 203 -42.12 -2.85 -4.38
N ASN A 204 -42.15 -3.42 -3.18
CA ASN A 204 -42.60 -2.71 -1.98
C ASN A 204 -41.46 -1.91 -1.34
N LEU A 205 -40.21 -2.37 -1.47
CA LEU A 205 -39.03 -1.69 -0.92
C LEU A 205 -38.76 -0.34 -1.57
N ILE A 206 -39.00 -0.22 -2.88
CA ILE A 206 -38.84 1.07 -3.58
C ILE A 206 -39.83 2.11 -3.07
N ARG A 207 -41.02 1.72 -2.58
CA ARG A 207 -41.99 2.69 -2.04
C ARG A 207 -41.81 2.96 -0.54
N ASN A 208 -40.97 2.20 0.14
CA ASN A 208 -40.73 2.35 1.57
C ASN A 208 -39.71 3.45 1.84
N GLU A 209 -40.19 4.61 2.29
CA GLU A 209 -39.37 5.79 2.60
C GLU A 209 -38.27 5.48 3.63
N VAL A 210 -38.54 4.62 4.61
CA VAL A 210 -37.55 4.22 5.63
C VAL A 210 -36.41 3.43 4.99
N TYR A 211 -36.73 2.49 4.10
CA TYR A 211 -35.72 1.73 3.36
C TYR A 211 -34.90 2.63 2.44
N GLN A 212 -35.55 3.52 1.67
CA GLN A 212 -34.85 4.48 0.80
C GLN A 212 -33.85 5.32 1.59
N LYS A 213 -34.24 5.83 2.77
CA LYS A 213 -33.37 6.65 3.62
C LYS A 213 -32.18 5.85 4.18
N GLN A 214 -32.38 4.57 4.49
CA GLN A 214 -31.30 3.67 4.91
C GLN A 214 -30.31 3.43 3.77
N ILE A 215 -30.80 3.14 2.56
CA ILE A 215 -29.96 2.96 1.37
C ILE A 215 -29.21 4.24 1.03
N GLU A 216 -29.88 5.40 1.09
CA GLU A 216 -29.25 6.70 0.88
C GLU A 216 -28.10 6.93 1.86
N THR A 217 -28.31 6.63 3.15
CA THR A 217 -27.28 6.79 4.18
C THR A 217 -26.09 5.87 3.95
N LYS A 218 -26.35 4.58 3.63
CA LYS A 218 -25.30 3.60 3.32
C LYS A 218 -24.53 4.00 2.04
N LEU A 219 -25.22 4.48 1.02
CA LEU A 219 -24.60 4.90 -0.25
C LEU A 219 -23.76 6.17 -0.07
N LYS A 220 -24.25 7.16 0.67
CA LYS A 220 -23.47 8.36 1.04
C LYS A 220 -22.18 7.98 1.76
N MET A 221 -22.27 7.07 2.74
CA MET A 221 -21.09 6.54 3.43
C MET A 221 -20.09 5.91 2.46
N ILE A 222 -20.54 5.07 1.51
CA ILE A 222 -19.64 4.44 0.52
C ILE A 222 -19.00 5.49 -0.40
N ILE A 223 -19.75 6.49 -0.86
CA ILE A 223 -19.24 7.56 -1.73
C ILE A 223 -18.19 8.39 -1.00
N ASP A 224 -18.48 8.84 0.22
CA ASP A 224 -17.54 9.62 1.03
C ASP A 224 -16.23 8.85 1.22
N ARG A 225 -16.32 7.55 1.49
CA ARG A 225 -15.13 6.70 1.65
C ARG A 225 -14.35 6.45 0.37
N HIS A 226 -15.05 6.28 -0.74
CA HIS A 226 -14.37 6.18 -2.03
C HIS A 226 -13.65 7.48 -2.39
N CYS A 227 -14.24 8.63 -2.05
CA CYS A 227 -13.59 9.93 -2.18
C CYS A 227 -12.38 10.07 -1.26
N ASP A 228 -12.47 9.64 0.00
CA ASP A 228 -11.32 9.64 0.93
C ASP A 228 -10.17 8.75 0.43
N LEU A 229 -10.46 7.61 -0.21
CA LEU A 229 -9.45 6.69 -0.72
C LEU A 229 -8.71 7.22 -1.96
N ILE A 230 -9.36 8.06 -2.77
CA ILE A 230 -8.79 8.61 -4.01
C ILE A 230 -7.98 9.90 -3.75
N ARG A 231 -8.28 10.59 -2.65
CA ARG A 231 -7.70 11.89 -2.33
C ARG A 231 -6.25 11.81 -1.86
#